data_AF-A0A094PZ88-F1
#
_entry.id   AF-A0A094PZ88-F1
#
_cell.length_a   1.000
_cell.length_b   1.000
_cell.length_c   1.000
_cell.angle_alpha   90.00
_cell.angle_beta   90.00
_cell.angle_gamma   90.00
#
_symmetry.space_group_name_H-M   'P 1'
#
loop_
_entity.id
_entity.type
_entity.pdbx_description
1 polymer ?
#
loop_
_entity_poly.entity_id
_entity_poly.type
_entity_poly.pdbx_seq_one_letter_code
_entity_poly.pdbx_strand_id
1 'polypeptide(L)'
;MVMLAGLTAAANLCGVTDIHFLGYKDGYLEASHEVQRDIVRVMRKVQPQLVITQSPERNWDRLPASHPDHMAAGEATTRALYPAVRNPYAYPELRLAEGLEAWTVTWLWLQGHPEPNHWIDMTETFPIKLQALHAHASQTSHMKELEEMLQGWGTMQAQAAGFAEGKLAETFRQIKLPD
;
A
#
# COMPACT_ATOMS: atom_id res chain seq x y z
N MET A 1 -1.51 -21.17 -4.63
CA MET A 1 -1.40 -21.73 -3.26
C MET A 1 -0.13 -21.27 -2.53
N VAL A 2 1.06 -21.35 -3.15
CA VAL A 2 2.33 -20.95 -2.50
C VAL A 2 2.42 -19.44 -2.18
N MET A 3 2.05 -18.57 -3.11
CA MET A 3 2.09 -17.10 -2.88
C MET A 3 1.11 -16.65 -1.80
N LEU A 4 -0.06 -17.29 -1.73
CA LEU A 4 -1.09 -16.99 -0.73
C LEU A 4 -0.61 -17.35 0.69
N ALA A 5 0.02 -18.52 0.85
CA ALA A 5 0.57 -18.95 2.13
C ALA A 5 1.68 -18.00 2.63
N GLY A 6 2.58 -17.58 1.72
CA GLY A 6 3.63 -16.59 2.05
C GLY A 6 3.05 -15.24 2.47
N LEU A 7 2.03 -14.74 1.76
CA LEU A 7 1.34 -13.50 2.11
C LEU A 7 0.69 -13.57 3.50
N THR A 8 -0.08 -14.62 3.80
CA THR A 8 -0.74 -14.75 5.11
C THR A 8 0.30 -14.85 6.24
N ALA A 9 1.41 -15.54 6.03
CA ALA A 9 2.49 -15.60 7.01
C ALA A 9 3.14 -14.22 7.24
N ALA A 10 3.43 -13.47 6.17
CA ALA A 10 3.95 -12.10 6.27
C ALA A 10 2.97 -11.17 7.00
N ALA A 11 1.69 -11.25 6.66
CA ALA A 11 0.62 -10.46 7.29
C ALA A 11 0.56 -10.70 8.81
N ASN A 12 0.61 -11.98 9.24
CA ASN A 12 0.61 -12.34 10.65
C ASN A 12 1.83 -11.80 11.41
N LEU A 13 3.02 -11.82 10.81
CA LEU A 13 4.24 -11.25 11.40
C LEU A 13 4.11 -9.75 11.64
N CYS A 14 3.40 -9.05 10.75
CA CYS A 14 3.12 -7.62 10.86
C CYS A 14 1.87 -7.29 11.71
N GLY A 15 1.23 -8.29 12.33
CA GLY A 15 0.03 -8.09 13.15
C GLY A 15 -1.26 -7.79 12.37
N VAL A 16 -1.30 -8.09 11.06
CA VAL A 16 -2.51 -7.92 10.23
C VAL A 16 -3.50 -9.04 10.53
N THR A 17 -4.74 -8.67 10.89
CA THR A 17 -5.80 -9.62 11.25
C THR A 17 -6.72 -9.98 10.09
N ASP A 18 -6.86 -9.08 9.12
CA ASP A 18 -7.85 -9.17 8.05
C ASP A 18 -7.21 -8.95 6.69
N ILE A 19 -7.50 -9.85 5.74
CA ILE A 19 -7.00 -9.78 4.36
C ILE A 19 -8.17 -9.91 3.39
N HIS A 20 -8.32 -8.93 2.51
CA HIS A 20 -9.33 -8.94 1.45
C HIS A 20 -8.68 -9.21 0.09
N PHE A 21 -8.98 -10.37 -0.50
CA PHE A 21 -8.53 -10.72 -1.85
C PHE A 21 -9.57 -10.24 -2.88
N LEU A 22 -9.19 -9.29 -3.74
CA LEU A 22 -10.08 -8.78 -4.80
C LEU A 22 -10.09 -9.65 -6.07
N GLY A 23 -9.11 -10.56 -6.21
CA GLY A 23 -9.12 -11.57 -7.28
C GLY A 23 -8.73 -11.09 -8.68
N TYR A 24 -8.20 -9.87 -8.83
CA TYR A 24 -7.69 -9.38 -10.11
C TYR A 24 -6.39 -10.08 -10.51
N LYS A 25 -6.19 -10.24 -11.82
CA LYS A 25 -5.05 -10.94 -12.40
C LYS A 25 -3.79 -10.07 -12.38
N ASP A 26 -2.71 -10.63 -11.85
CA ASP A 26 -1.37 -10.04 -11.85
C ASP A 26 -0.87 -9.76 -13.28
N GLY A 27 -0.33 -8.56 -13.49
CA GLY A 27 0.16 -8.03 -14.76
C GLY A 27 -0.93 -7.48 -15.69
N TYR A 28 -2.20 -7.50 -15.27
CA TYR A 28 -3.36 -7.06 -16.05
C TYR A 28 -4.23 -6.05 -15.30
N LEU A 29 -3.78 -5.55 -14.15
CA LEU A 29 -4.59 -4.64 -13.35
C LEU A 29 -4.77 -3.30 -14.08
N GLU A 30 -6.03 -2.89 -14.25
CA GLU A 30 -6.41 -1.59 -14.77
C GLU A 30 -7.22 -0.81 -13.73
N ALA A 31 -7.14 0.52 -13.76
CA ALA A 31 -7.93 1.39 -12.89
C ALA A 31 -9.40 1.53 -13.38
N SER A 32 -10.08 0.40 -13.54
CA SER A 32 -11.46 0.34 -14.02
C SER A 32 -12.47 0.69 -12.92
N HIS A 33 -13.72 0.97 -13.32
CA HIS A 33 -14.82 1.17 -12.37
C HIS A 33 -15.11 -0.08 -11.52
N GLU A 34 -14.81 -1.27 -12.02
CA GLU A 34 -14.99 -2.52 -11.27
C GLU A 34 -14.00 -2.61 -10.11
N VAL A 35 -12.72 -2.35 -10.40
CA VAL A 35 -11.66 -2.28 -9.37
C VAL A 35 -11.96 -1.18 -8.36
N GLN A 36 -12.35 0.00 -8.84
CA GLN A 36 -12.70 1.12 -7.97
C GLN A 36 -13.90 0.77 -7.06
N ARG A 37 -14.97 0.18 -7.59
CA ARG A 37 -16.14 -0.26 -6.81
C ARG A 37 -15.74 -1.26 -5.73
N ASP A 38 -14.92 -2.25 -6.08
CA ASP A 38 -14.56 -3.30 -5.14
C ASP A 38 -13.62 -2.78 -4.04
N ILE A 39 -12.77 -1.78 -4.34
CA ILE A 39 -12.03 -1.02 -3.33
C ILE A 39 -12.98 -0.19 -2.43
N VAL A 40 -13.95 0.54 -3.01
CA VAL A 40 -14.96 1.30 -2.23
C VAL A 40 -15.74 0.37 -1.29
N ARG A 41 -16.12 -0.81 -1.78
CA ARG A 41 -16.80 -1.85 -0.97
C ARG A 41 -15.95 -2.23 0.24
N VAL A 42 -14.65 -2.48 0.07
CA VAL A 42 -13.76 -2.80 1.20
C VAL A 42 -13.63 -1.61 2.15
N MET A 43 -13.39 -0.40 1.64
CA MET A 43 -13.24 0.79 2.49
C MET A 43 -14.49 1.10 3.31
N ARG A 44 -15.70 0.91 2.75
CA ARG A 44 -16.96 1.09 3.51
C ARG A 44 -17.20 -0.03 4.54
N LYS A 45 -16.63 -1.23 4.35
CA LYS A 45 -16.67 -2.33 5.32
C LYS A 45 -15.74 -2.09 6.50
N VAL A 46 -14.49 -1.69 6.22
CA VAL A 46 -13.44 -1.58 7.26
C VAL A 46 -13.29 -0.17 7.83
N GLN A 47 -13.93 0.83 7.23
CA GLN A 47 -14.00 2.22 7.70
C GLN A 47 -12.64 2.79 8.13
N PRO A 48 -11.64 2.81 7.22
CA PRO A 48 -10.28 3.16 7.59
C PRO A 48 -10.12 4.68 7.80
N GLN A 49 -9.25 5.07 8.73
CA GLN A 49 -8.84 6.48 8.89
C GLN A 49 -7.65 6.83 7.99
N LEU A 50 -6.83 5.83 7.64
CA LEU A 50 -5.66 5.93 6.78
C LEU A 50 -5.71 4.87 5.69
N VAL A 51 -5.42 5.28 4.46
CA VAL A 51 -5.18 4.38 3.33
C VAL A 51 -3.74 4.54 2.87
N ILE A 52 -3.01 3.44 2.80
CA ILE A 52 -1.65 3.38 2.23
C ILE A 52 -1.74 2.64 0.90
N THR A 53 -1.18 3.22 -0.17
CA THR A 53 -1.15 2.62 -1.51
C THR A 53 0.09 3.05 -2.29
N GLN A 54 0.30 2.51 -3.49
CA GLN A 54 1.38 2.96 -4.36
C GLN A 54 1.03 4.28 -5.05
N SER A 55 2.04 5.06 -5.40
CA SER A 55 1.87 6.27 -6.21
C SER A 55 1.32 5.94 -7.61
N PRO A 56 0.28 6.65 -8.09
CA PRO A 56 -0.15 6.58 -9.49
C PRO A 56 0.79 7.34 -10.44
N GLU A 57 1.74 8.12 -9.90
CA GLU A 57 2.71 8.90 -10.68
C GLU A 57 3.94 8.08 -11.04
N ARG A 58 4.42 8.26 -12.28
CA ARG A 58 5.63 7.61 -12.79
C ARG A 58 6.86 8.25 -12.16
N ASN A 59 7.63 7.47 -11.44
CA ASN A 59 8.99 7.81 -11.02
C ASN A 59 9.99 7.34 -12.08
N TRP A 60 10.46 8.26 -12.92
CA TRP A 60 11.41 7.97 -14.00
C TRP A 60 12.81 7.64 -13.50
N ASP A 61 13.21 8.19 -12.35
CA ASP A 61 14.51 7.91 -11.73
C ASP A 61 14.54 6.53 -11.04
N ARG A 62 13.35 5.98 -10.74
CA ARG A 62 13.19 4.65 -10.15
C ARG A 62 12.06 3.88 -10.84
N LEU A 63 12.27 3.55 -12.11
CA LEU A 63 11.26 2.88 -12.94
C LEU A 63 10.62 1.63 -12.30
N PRO A 64 11.35 0.74 -11.59
CA PRO A 64 10.73 -0.42 -10.92
C PRO A 64 9.69 -0.08 -9.84
N ALA A 65 9.78 1.11 -9.22
CA ALA A 65 8.74 1.56 -8.29
C ALA A 65 7.41 1.82 -9.01
N SER A 66 7.46 2.06 -10.31
CA SER A 66 6.33 2.44 -11.15
C SER A 66 5.88 1.31 -12.08
N HIS A 67 5.92 0.05 -11.59
CA HIS A 67 5.34 -1.09 -12.30
C HIS A 67 3.87 -0.77 -12.69
N PRO A 68 3.39 -1.17 -13.89
CA PRO A 68 2.03 -0.86 -14.32
C PRO A 68 0.94 -1.18 -13.28
N ASP A 69 0.99 -2.38 -12.68
CA ASP A 69 0.05 -2.76 -11.62
C ASP A 69 0.14 -1.88 -10.36
N HIS A 70 1.33 -1.39 -9.98
CA HIS A 70 1.45 -0.45 -8.86
C HIS A 70 0.69 0.83 -9.15
N MET A 71 0.86 1.37 -10.36
CA MET A 71 0.21 2.61 -10.76
C MET A 71 -1.29 2.42 -10.93
N ALA A 72 -1.73 1.30 -11.50
CA ALA A 72 -3.14 0.99 -11.64
C ALA A 72 -3.81 0.82 -10.26
N ALA A 73 -3.16 0.14 -9.31
CA ALA A 73 -3.64 0.02 -7.94
C ALA A 73 -3.72 1.38 -7.24
N GLY A 74 -2.68 2.20 -7.36
CA GLY A 74 -2.62 3.55 -6.82
C GLY A 74 -3.72 4.46 -7.36
N GLU A 75 -3.92 4.44 -8.68
CA GLU A 75 -4.95 5.22 -9.37
C GLU A 75 -6.36 4.76 -8.98
N ALA A 76 -6.62 3.44 -9.01
CA ALA A 76 -7.92 2.89 -8.61
C ALA A 76 -8.24 3.21 -7.14
N THR A 77 -7.24 3.12 -6.25
CA THR A 77 -7.38 3.48 -4.84
C THR A 77 -7.68 4.96 -4.68
N THR A 78 -6.97 5.84 -5.40
CA THR A 78 -7.16 7.29 -5.31
C THR A 78 -8.56 7.70 -5.81
N ARG A 79 -9.04 7.12 -6.92
CA ARG A 79 -10.41 7.30 -7.42
C ARG A 79 -11.46 6.78 -6.43
N ALA A 80 -11.20 5.65 -5.78
CA ALA A 80 -12.09 5.08 -4.77
C ALA A 80 -12.16 5.98 -3.53
N LEU A 81 -11.02 6.50 -3.11
CA LEU A 81 -10.86 7.34 -1.94
C LEU A 81 -11.51 8.72 -2.10
N TYR A 82 -11.33 9.38 -3.25
CA TYR A 82 -11.92 10.69 -3.49
C TYR A 82 -12.47 10.83 -4.91
N PRO A 83 -13.77 11.13 -5.07
CA PRO A 83 -14.77 11.34 -4.02
C PRO A 83 -15.59 10.08 -3.64
N ALA A 84 -15.31 8.90 -4.20
CA ALA A 84 -16.31 7.81 -4.24
C ALA A 84 -16.70 7.21 -2.87
N VAL A 85 -15.74 6.91 -1.99
CA VAL A 85 -16.03 6.27 -0.69
C VAL A 85 -16.93 7.14 0.21
N ARG A 86 -16.72 8.46 0.17
CA ARG A 86 -17.48 9.47 0.93
C ARG A 86 -18.77 9.93 0.24
N ASN A 87 -19.00 9.53 -1.00
CA ASN A 87 -20.19 9.91 -1.75
C ASN A 87 -21.26 8.80 -1.67
N PRO A 88 -22.39 9.00 -0.96
CA PRO A 88 -23.45 7.99 -0.85
C PRO A 88 -24.13 7.65 -2.20
N TYR A 89 -23.91 8.45 -3.23
CA TYR A 89 -24.42 8.23 -4.59
C TYR A 89 -23.42 7.51 -5.50
N ALA A 90 -22.15 7.37 -5.09
CA ALA A 90 -21.19 6.53 -5.81
C ALA A 90 -21.42 5.07 -5.42
N TYR A 91 -21.57 4.21 -6.43
CA TYR A 91 -21.87 2.78 -6.27
C TYR A 91 -23.06 2.55 -5.33
N PRO A 92 -24.25 3.09 -5.68
CA PRO A 92 -25.43 3.07 -4.81
C PRO A 92 -25.87 1.64 -4.45
N GLU A 93 -25.55 0.64 -5.27
CA GLU A 93 -25.77 -0.77 -4.99
C GLU A 93 -25.07 -1.25 -3.72
N LEU A 94 -23.90 -0.69 -3.37
CA LEU A 94 -23.20 -1.05 -2.13
C LEU A 94 -24.03 -0.64 -0.89
N ARG A 95 -24.71 0.50 -0.96
CA ARG A 95 -25.61 0.95 0.11
C ARG A 95 -26.93 0.19 0.08
N LEU A 96 -27.57 0.13 -1.09
CA LEU A 96 -28.92 -0.42 -1.27
C LEU A 96 -28.98 -1.94 -1.09
N ALA A 97 -27.95 -2.68 -1.52
CA ALA A 97 -27.93 -4.14 -1.48
C ALA A 97 -27.05 -4.72 -0.36
N GLU A 98 -25.95 -4.04 0.00
CA GLU A 98 -25.01 -4.54 1.03
C GLU A 98 -25.06 -3.75 2.35
N GLY A 99 -25.87 -2.67 2.44
CA GLY A 99 -25.95 -1.84 3.64
C GLY A 99 -24.67 -1.06 3.95
N LEU A 100 -23.80 -0.87 2.95
CA LEU A 100 -22.51 -0.21 3.11
C LEU A 100 -22.66 1.30 2.92
N GLU A 101 -22.74 1.99 4.05
CA GLU A 101 -22.84 3.45 4.10
C GLU A 101 -21.54 4.15 3.67
N ALA A 102 -21.68 5.40 3.22
CA ALA A 102 -20.54 6.23 2.86
C ALA A 102 -19.61 6.43 4.07
N TRP A 103 -18.31 6.55 3.78
CA TRP A 103 -17.28 6.72 4.80
C TRP A 103 -16.28 7.79 4.41
N THR A 104 -15.84 8.61 5.37
CA THR A 104 -14.82 9.64 5.16
C THR A 104 -13.48 9.17 5.71
N VAL A 105 -12.52 8.93 4.82
CA VAL A 105 -11.13 8.65 5.17
C VAL A 105 -10.42 9.96 5.48
N THR A 106 -9.46 9.95 6.41
CA THR A 106 -8.72 11.16 6.83
C THR A 106 -7.40 11.33 6.07
N TRP A 107 -6.67 10.24 5.85
CA TRP A 107 -5.31 10.28 5.31
C TRP A 107 -5.10 9.34 4.13
N LEU A 108 -4.33 9.83 3.15
CA LEU A 108 -3.75 9.03 2.07
C LEU A 108 -2.23 9.09 2.16
N TRP A 109 -1.58 7.93 2.22
CA TRP A 109 -0.13 7.82 2.15
C TRP A 109 0.27 7.06 0.89
N LEU A 110 1.09 7.69 0.05
CA LEU A 110 1.59 7.09 -1.18
C LEU A 110 3.03 6.62 -1.00
N GLN A 111 3.27 5.33 -1.23
CA GLN A 111 4.61 4.77 -1.35
C GLN A 111 5.15 4.99 -2.77
N GLY A 112 6.46 5.17 -2.91
CA GLY A 112 7.12 5.27 -4.21
C GLY A 112 6.87 6.58 -4.97
N HIS A 113 6.23 7.56 -4.33
CA HIS A 113 6.00 8.90 -4.89
C HIS A 113 7.33 9.60 -5.19
N PRO A 114 7.47 10.33 -6.31
CA PRO A 114 8.72 11.01 -6.68
C PRO A 114 9.12 12.10 -5.67
N GLU A 115 8.13 12.68 -4.99
CA GLU A 115 8.34 13.74 -3.99
C GLU A 115 7.83 13.31 -2.61
N PRO A 116 8.52 12.46 -1.84
CA PRO A 116 8.08 12.11 -0.49
C PRO A 116 8.10 13.32 0.45
N ASN A 117 7.23 13.31 1.47
CA ASN A 117 7.15 14.37 2.49
C ASN A 117 6.97 13.82 3.92
N HIS A 118 7.01 12.50 4.09
CA HIS A 118 6.81 11.83 5.38
C HIS A 118 7.76 10.64 5.51
N TRP A 119 8.39 10.48 6.68
CA TRP A 119 9.33 9.40 6.97
C TRP A 119 9.06 8.81 8.35
N ILE A 120 9.13 7.49 8.45
CA ILE A 120 8.91 6.74 9.68
C ILE A 120 10.21 5.99 10.03
N ASP A 121 10.71 6.19 11.25
CA ASP A 121 11.82 5.38 11.79
C ASP A 121 11.34 3.93 11.93
N MET A 122 11.97 3.03 11.17
CA MET A 122 11.69 1.59 11.18
C MET A 122 12.82 0.78 11.80
N THR A 123 13.77 1.42 12.50
CA THR A 123 14.99 0.73 12.99
C THR A 123 14.64 -0.45 13.91
N GLU A 124 13.70 -0.24 14.84
CA GLU A 124 13.29 -1.28 15.79
C GLU A 124 12.40 -2.36 15.14
N THR A 125 11.67 -2.01 14.09
CA THR A 125 10.74 -2.91 13.38
C THR A 125 11.36 -3.56 12.14
N PHE A 126 12.58 -3.19 11.76
CA PHE A 126 13.29 -3.74 10.62
C PHE A 126 13.41 -5.28 10.64
N PRO A 127 13.68 -5.94 11.79
CA PRO A 127 13.69 -7.40 11.85
C PRO A 127 12.35 -8.03 11.45
N ILE A 128 11.23 -7.39 11.81
CA ILE A 128 9.88 -7.85 11.43
C ILE A 128 9.69 -7.73 9.91
N LYS A 129 10.08 -6.60 9.33
CA LYS A 129 10.06 -6.38 7.87
C LYS A 129 10.87 -7.43 7.11
N LEU A 130 12.07 -7.75 7.59
CA LEU A 130 12.93 -8.77 6.97
C LEU A 130 12.28 -10.16 7.03
N GLN A 131 11.74 -10.56 8.19
CA GLN A 131 11.04 -11.83 8.34
C GLN A 131 9.78 -11.91 7.45
N ALA A 132 9.00 -10.83 7.38
CA ALA A 132 7.83 -10.76 6.52
C ALA A 132 8.20 -10.94 5.03
N LEU A 133 9.30 -10.34 4.57
CA LEU A 133 9.77 -10.52 3.20
C LEU A 133 10.30 -11.94 2.92
N HIS A 134 10.97 -12.56 3.88
CA HIS A 134 11.38 -13.97 3.76
C HIS A 134 10.20 -14.94 3.71
N ALA A 135 9.06 -14.61 4.31
CA ALA A 135 7.85 -15.42 4.21
C ALA A 135 7.35 -15.55 2.76
N HIS A 136 7.67 -14.60 1.88
CA HIS A 136 7.44 -14.69 0.43
C HIS A 136 8.50 -15.56 -0.28
N ALA A 137 8.74 -16.78 0.20
CA ALA A 137 9.85 -17.63 -0.22
C ALA A 137 9.95 -17.83 -1.75
N SER A 138 8.82 -17.93 -2.47
CA SER A 138 8.84 -18.05 -3.94
C SER A 138 9.37 -16.80 -4.65
N GLN A 139 9.33 -15.64 -3.99
CA GLN A 139 9.78 -14.35 -4.51
C GLN A 139 11.17 -13.97 -3.99
N THR A 140 11.54 -14.38 -2.78
CA THR A 140 12.75 -13.85 -2.11
C THR A 140 13.85 -14.89 -1.89
N SER A 141 13.59 -16.19 -2.03
CA SER A 141 14.59 -17.24 -1.76
C SER A 141 15.88 -17.15 -2.59
N HIS A 142 15.80 -16.55 -3.78
CA HIS A 142 16.95 -16.35 -4.67
C HIS A 142 17.74 -15.07 -4.35
N MET A 143 17.22 -14.18 -3.51
CA MET A 143 17.81 -12.89 -3.15
C MET A 143 18.74 -13.03 -1.94
N LYS A 144 19.98 -13.46 -2.17
CA LYS A 144 20.97 -13.70 -1.10
C LYS A 144 21.34 -12.43 -0.31
N GLU A 145 21.25 -11.26 -0.95
CA GLU A 145 21.63 -9.96 -0.41
C GLU A 145 20.40 -9.11 0.00
N LEU A 146 19.25 -9.77 0.27
CA LEU A 146 17.99 -9.08 0.57
C LEU A 146 18.13 -8.12 1.76
N GLU A 147 18.74 -8.57 2.85
CA GLU A 147 18.91 -7.76 4.06
C GLU A 147 19.77 -6.51 3.79
N GLU A 148 20.94 -6.68 3.16
CA GLU A 148 21.85 -5.59 2.82
C GLU A 148 21.18 -4.56 1.90
N MET A 149 20.44 -5.03 0.89
CA MET A 149 19.67 -4.17 0.00
C MET A 149 18.62 -3.34 0.76
N LEU A 150 17.87 -3.98 1.67
CA LEU A 150 16.83 -3.30 2.46
C LEU A 150 17.42 -2.33 3.48
N GLN A 151 18.54 -2.67 4.12
CA GLN A 151 19.28 -1.78 5.01
C GLN A 151 19.82 -0.58 4.24
N GLY A 152 20.38 -0.79 3.05
CA GLY A 152 20.86 0.29 2.17
C GLY A 152 19.75 1.27 1.80
N TRP A 153 18.58 0.76 1.38
CA TRP A 153 17.42 1.62 1.10
C TRP A 153 16.94 2.36 2.36
N GLY A 154 16.80 1.65 3.48
CA GLY A 154 16.36 2.26 4.74
C GLY A 154 17.31 3.36 5.24
N THR A 155 18.61 3.14 5.10
CA THR A 155 19.66 4.10 5.47
C THR A 155 19.60 5.34 4.59
N MET A 156 19.48 5.17 3.27
CA MET A 156 19.35 6.28 2.32
C MET A 156 18.11 7.14 2.65
N GLN A 157 16.98 6.50 2.98
CA GLN A 157 15.77 7.23 3.37
C GLN A 157 15.93 7.96 4.71
N ALA A 158 16.58 7.35 5.70
CA ALA A 158 16.82 7.97 6.99
C ALA A 158 17.75 9.19 6.87
N GLN A 159 18.81 9.08 6.05
CA GLN A 159 19.71 10.19 5.74
C GLN A 159 18.97 11.34 5.03
N ALA A 160 18.14 11.03 4.04
CA ALA A 160 17.32 12.03 3.35
C ALA A 160 16.35 12.77 4.31
N ALA A 161 15.89 12.09 5.38
CA ALA A 161 15.04 12.67 6.41
C ALA A 161 15.81 13.42 7.53
N GLY A 162 17.15 13.39 7.51
CA GLY A 162 17.98 14.00 8.56
C GLY A 162 17.97 13.23 9.89
N PHE A 163 17.69 11.93 9.88
CA PHE A 163 17.76 11.10 11.10
C PHE A 163 19.22 10.88 11.54
N ALA A 164 19.39 10.50 12.81
CA ALA A 164 20.70 10.14 13.34
C ALA A 164 21.33 8.94 12.60
N GLU A 165 22.66 8.84 12.66
CA GLU A 165 23.40 7.72 12.08
C GLU A 165 22.93 6.37 12.67
N GLY A 166 22.88 5.33 11.83
CA GLY A 166 22.39 4.00 12.20
C GLY A 166 20.87 3.84 12.18
N LYS A 167 20.11 4.90 11.86
CA LYS A 167 18.66 4.81 11.68
C LYS A 167 18.28 4.30 10.29
N LEU A 168 17.12 3.62 10.24
CA LEU A 168 16.47 3.16 9.03
C LEU A 168 15.09 3.81 8.92
N ALA A 169 14.68 4.20 7.71
CA ALA A 169 13.38 4.82 7.51
C ALA A 169 12.59 4.23 6.32
N GLU A 170 11.27 4.20 6.46
CA GLU A 170 10.33 4.10 5.34
C GLU A 170 9.82 5.50 4.96
N THR A 171 9.42 5.66 3.69
CA THR A 171 9.07 6.96 3.14
C THR A 171 7.74 6.93 2.43
N PHE A 172 6.99 8.03 2.58
CA PHE A 172 5.66 8.22 2.01
C PHE A 172 5.47 9.66 1.54
N ARG A 173 4.55 9.87 0.60
CA ARG A 173 3.83 11.14 0.45
C ARG A 173 2.55 11.07 1.25
N GLN A 174 2.49 11.78 2.36
CA GLN A 174 1.29 11.96 3.18
C GLN A 174 0.44 13.12 2.64
N ILE A 175 -0.86 12.87 2.51
CA ILE A 175 -1.87 13.82 2.06
C ILE A 175 -3.03 13.79 3.05
N LYS A 176 -3.40 14.95 3.59
CA LYS A 176 -4.63 15.12 4.38
C LYS A 176 -5.81 15.28 3.42
N LEU A 177 -6.81 14.43 3.55
CA LEU A 177 -8.03 14.53 2.74
C LEU A 177 -8.94 15.64 3.31
N PRO A 178 -9.74 16.29 2.45
CA PRO A 178 -10.73 17.26 2.91
C PRO A 178 -11.79 16.55 3.76
N ASP A 179 -12.27 17.25 4.79
CA ASP A 179 -13.38 16.81 5.65
C ASP A 179 -14.68 16.60 4.85
#